data_AF-A0A928SVW0-F1
#
_entry.id   AF-A0A928SVW0-F1
#
_cell.length_a   1.000
_cell.length_b   1.000
_cell.length_c   1.000
_cell.angle_alpha   90.00
_cell.angle_beta   90.00
_cell.angle_gamma   90.00
#
_symmetry.space_group_name_H-M   'P 1'
#
loop_
_entity.id
_entity.type
_entity.pdbx_description
1 polymer ?
#
loop_
_entity_poly.entity_id
_entity_poly.type
_entity_poly.pdbx_seq_one_letter_code
_entity_poly.pdbx_strand_id
1 'polypeptide(L)'
;MIRTAATLTLSFLLALAACGKKPATEEAAAPVESAKPESEAPKTEDPGPAASAEPEAAPPKELKGCDKTLHDFDELLTTAKNECKKDADCGCFPAQLSKIPGNDCGGVVDKATSKKLDALVKDAKKNGCGTMAQCDPWTCEPICEEGRCQKGPREKKK
;
A
#
# COMPACT_ATOMS: atom_id res chain seq x y z
N MET A 1 23.44 -4.73 44.40
CA MET A 1 24.04 -5.84 43.64
C MET A 1 24.43 -5.29 42.28
N ILE A 2 25.74 -5.20 42.02
CA ILE A 2 26.36 -4.59 40.84
C ILE A 2 26.91 -5.72 39.97
N ARG A 3 26.65 -5.69 38.66
CA ARG A 3 27.34 -6.43 37.55
C ARG A 3 26.37 -6.49 36.35
N THR A 4 26.71 -6.26 35.08
CA THR A 4 27.93 -5.85 34.38
C THR A 4 27.47 -5.47 32.97
N ALA A 5 27.87 -4.31 32.46
CA ALA A 5 27.65 -3.92 31.07
C ALA A 5 28.57 -4.75 30.16
N ALA A 6 28.01 -5.42 29.16
CA ALA A 6 28.76 -6.09 28.09
C ALA A 6 28.64 -5.28 26.80
N THR A 7 29.57 -4.35 26.64
CA THR A 7 29.86 -3.64 25.40
C THR A 7 30.47 -4.63 24.41
N LEU A 8 29.68 -5.08 23.43
CA LEU A 8 30.17 -5.83 22.28
C LEU A 8 30.31 -4.89 21.09
N THR A 9 31.47 -4.23 21.04
CA THR A 9 32.01 -3.59 19.84
C THR A 9 32.49 -4.71 18.90
N LEU A 10 31.73 -5.00 17.85
CA LEU A 10 32.23 -5.83 16.76
C LEU A 10 32.34 -4.99 15.49
N SER A 11 33.58 -4.60 15.23
CA SER A 11 34.07 -4.01 14.00
C SER A 11 33.73 -4.90 12.81
N PHE A 12 32.97 -4.37 11.84
CA PHE A 12 32.98 -4.91 10.48
C PHE A 12 33.38 -3.78 9.53
N LEU A 13 34.70 -3.72 9.33
CA LEU A 13 35.39 -2.96 8.30
C LEU A 13 35.44 -3.78 7.00
N LEU A 14 35.23 -3.08 5.88
CA LEU A 14 35.65 -3.40 4.51
C LEU A 14 35.01 -4.59 3.77
N ALA A 15 34.22 -4.25 2.74
CA ALA A 15 34.56 -4.61 1.35
C ALA A 15 33.87 -3.62 0.37
N LEU A 16 34.61 -2.59 -0.03
CA LEU A 16 34.34 -1.78 -1.22
C LEU A 16 34.92 -2.52 -2.44
N ALA A 17 34.05 -3.01 -3.32
CA ALA A 17 34.37 -3.32 -4.72
C ALA A 17 33.32 -2.56 -5.56
N ALA A 18 33.62 -1.36 -6.08
CA ALA A 18 34.43 -1.05 -7.24
C ALA A 18 33.88 -1.62 -8.57
N CYS A 19 33.40 -0.69 -9.39
CA CYS A 19 33.44 -0.65 -10.86
C CYS A 19 32.48 -1.55 -11.66
N GLY A 20 31.40 -0.92 -12.13
CA GLY A 20 30.59 -1.39 -13.25
C GLY A 20 29.87 -0.22 -13.94
N LYS A 21 30.63 0.77 -14.42
CA LYS A 21 30.11 1.89 -15.23
C LYS A 21 29.94 1.39 -16.66
N LYS A 22 28.69 1.25 -17.12
CA LYS A 22 28.37 0.99 -18.54
C LYS A 22 27.63 2.22 -19.11
N PRO A 23 28.10 2.79 -20.24
CA PRO A 23 27.57 4.02 -20.79
C PRO A 23 26.22 3.83 -21.50
N ALA A 24 25.56 4.96 -21.66
CA ALA A 24 24.32 5.19 -22.38
C ALA A 24 24.31 4.60 -23.79
N THR A 25 23.19 3.97 -24.14
CA THR A 25 22.71 3.93 -25.53
C THR A 25 21.41 4.71 -25.55
N GLU A 26 21.56 5.95 -26.00
CA GLU A 26 20.51 6.79 -26.54
C GLU A 26 20.11 6.19 -27.90
N GLU A 27 18.93 5.59 -27.97
CA GLU A 27 18.30 5.25 -29.24
C GLU A 27 16.98 6.02 -29.33
N ALA A 28 17.06 7.12 -30.06
CA ALA A 28 15.93 7.92 -30.47
C ALA A 28 15.07 7.10 -31.44
N ALA A 29 13.91 6.64 -30.96
CA ALA A 29 12.84 6.15 -31.81
C ALA A 29 11.77 7.25 -31.98
N ALA A 30 11.40 7.44 -33.24
CA ALA A 30 10.54 8.46 -33.79
C ALA A 30 9.14 8.57 -33.16
N PRO A 31 8.46 9.73 -33.34
CA PRO A 31 7.05 9.90 -32.96
C PRO A 31 6.16 9.06 -33.87
N VAL A 32 5.52 8.04 -33.32
CA VAL A 32 4.40 7.36 -33.96
C VAL A 32 3.11 8.04 -33.53
N GLU A 33 2.59 8.84 -34.45
CA GLU A 33 1.22 9.31 -34.54
C GLU A 33 0.26 8.12 -34.36
N SER A 34 -0.48 8.09 -33.25
CA SER A 34 -1.55 7.13 -33.01
C SER A 34 -2.82 7.88 -32.68
N ALA A 35 -3.68 7.86 -33.68
CA ALA A 35 -5.08 8.20 -33.73
C ALA A 35 -5.78 8.30 -32.37
N LYS A 36 -6.29 9.50 -32.13
CA LYS A 36 -7.36 9.84 -31.18
C LYS A 36 -8.59 8.96 -31.47
N PRO A 37 -9.00 8.05 -30.56
CA PRO A 37 -10.34 7.49 -30.65
C PRO A 37 -11.35 8.58 -30.27
N GLU A 38 -12.24 8.83 -31.20
CA GLU A 38 -13.44 9.65 -31.05
C GLU A 38 -14.30 9.01 -29.96
N SER A 39 -14.29 9.62 -28.78
CA SER A 39 -15.14 9.24 -27.66
C SER A 39 -16.53 9.80 -27.96
N GLU A 40 -17.42 8.97 -28.51
CA GLU A 40 -18.85 9.27 -28.51
C GLU A 40 -19.32 9.33 -27.07
N ALA A 41 -19.67 10.54 -26.63
CA ALA A 41 -20.22 10.79 -25.31
C ALA A 41 -21.69 10.30 -25.27
N PRO A 42 -22.04 9.35 -24.39
CA PRO A 42 -23.45 9.15 -24.05
C PRO A 42 -23.93 10.38 -23.27
N LYS A 43 -24.90 11.10 -23.85
CA LYS A 43 -25.74 12.05 -23.10
C LYS A 43 -26.57 11.24 -22.11
N THR A 44 -26.09 11.11 -20.89
CA THR A 44 -26.92 10.70 -19.76
C THR A 44 -27.66 11.93 -19.28
N GLU A 45 -28.99 11.89 -19.43
CA GLU A 45 -29.92 12.85 -18.86
C GLU A 45 -29.74 12.91 -17.34
N ASP A 46 -29.79 14.13 -16.81
CA ASP A 46 -29.61 14.50 -15.41
C ASP A 46 -30.96 14.39 -14.67
N PRO A 47 -31.23 13.32 -13.88
CA PRO A 47 -32.24 13.39 -12.86
C PRO A 47 -31.66 14.22 -11.71
N GLY A 48 -32.05 15.49 -11.67
CA GLY A 48 -31.57 16.46 -10.69
C GLY A 48 -31.58 15.91 -9.25
N PRO A 49 -30.59 16.31 -8.43
CA PRO A 49 -30.44 15.78 -7.08
C PRO A 49 -31.63 16.17 -6.22
N ALA A 50 -32.49 15.20 -5.92
CA ALA A 50 -33.34 15.28 -4.75
C ALA A 50 -32.39 15.33 -3.55
N ALA A 51 -32.22 16.53 -2.99
CA ALA A 51 -31.52 16.78 -1.75
C ALA A 51 -32.19 15.97 -0.63
N SER A 52 -31.80 14.70 -0.53
CA SER A 52 -32.07 13.88 0.64
C SER A 52 -31.20 14.46 1.73
N ALA A 53 -31.87 15.14 2.67
CA ALA A 53 -31.25 15.58 3.91
C ALA A 53 -30.53 14.37 4.51
N GLU A 54 -29.21 14.37 4.44
CA GLU A 54 -28.36 13.41 5.11
C GLU A 54 -28.70 13.53 6.60
N PRO A 55 -29.29 12.50 7.23
CA PRO A 55 -29.58 12.57 8.65
C PRO A 55 -28.25 12.79 9.36
N GLU A 56 -28.14 13.86 10.15
CA GLU A 56 -26.99 14.13 11.01
C GLU A 56 -26.71 12.86 11.82
N ALA A 57 -25.68 12.12 11.39
CA ALA A 57 -25.33 10.86 11.98
C ALA A 57 -24.96 11.12 13.45
N ALA A 58 -25.61 10.39 14.36
CA ALA A 58 -25.25 10.43 15.77
C ALA A 58 -23.74 10.23 15.91
N PRO A 59 -23.08 10.92 16.86
CA PRO A 59 -21.63 10.87 17.01
C PRO A 59 -21.17 9.42 17.13
N PRO A 60 -20.11 9.01 16.40
CA PRO A 60 -19.65 7.64 16.39
C PRO A 60 -19.31 7.21 17.82
N LYS A 61 -19.89 6.09 18.26
CA LYS A 61 -19.55 5.50 19.57
C LYS A 61 -18.04 5.20 19.58
N GLU A 62 -17.36 5.54 20.68
CA GLU A 62 -15.95 5.19 20.84
C GLU A 62 -15.74 3.68 20.66
N LEU A 63 -14.99 3.31 19.62
CA LEU A 63 -14.62 1.94 19.34
C LEU A 63 -13.55 1.48 20.33
N LYS A 64 -13.61 0.20 20.74
CA LYS A 64 -12.66 -0.41 21.68
C LYS A 64 -12.16 -1.76 21.17
N GLY A 65 -10.99 -2.19 21.67
CA GLY A 65 -10.42 -3.50 21.38
C GLY A 65 -10.22 -3.74 19.87
N CYS A 66 -10.70 -4.89 19.40
CA CYS A 66 -10.56 -5.29 18.00
C CYS A 66 -11.29 -4.34 17.04
N ASP A 67 -12.48 -3.83 17.38
CA ASP A 67 -13.20 -2.90 16.50
C ASP A 67 -12.43 -1.61 16.29
N LYS A 68 -11.76 -1.10 17.33
CA LYS A 68 -10.87 0.05 17.19
C LYS A 68 -9.70 -0.26 16.28
N THR A 69 -9.04 -1.40 16.47
CA THR A 69 -7.85 -1.77 15.69
C THR A 69 -8.19 -1.96 14.21
N LEU A 70 -9.34 -2.57 13.91
CA LEU A 70 -9.86 -2.73 12.54
C LEU A 70 -10.20 -1.37 11.92
N HIS A 71 -10.84 -0.48 12.68
CA HIS A 71 -11.13 0.88 12.23
C HIS A 71 -9.85 1.67 11.95
N ASP A 72 -8.89 1.69 12.87
CA ASP A 72 -7.60 2.37 12.69
C ASP A 72 -6.86 1.82 11.46
N PHE A 73 -6.98 0.51 11.18
CA PHE A 73 -6.38 -0.13 10.01
C PHE A 73 -7.02 0.36 8.70
N ASP A 74 -8.35 0.37 8.63
CA ASP A 74 -9.11 0.84 7.46
C ASP A 74 -8.93 2.36 7.24
N GLU A 75 -8.93 3.15 8.31
CA GLU A 75 -8.65 4.59 8.27
C GLU A 75 -7.25 4.86 7.72
N LEU A 76 -6.25 4.10 8.19
CA LEU A 76 -4.88 4.25 7.71
C LEU A 76 -4.74 3.84 6.24
N LEU A 77 -5.47 2.81 5.78
CA LEU A 77 -5.51 2.42 4.37
C LEU A 77 -6.16 3.47 3.48
N THR A 78 -7.30 4.03 3.90
CA THR A 78 -8.03 5.05 3.13
C THR A 78 -7.29 6.38 3.06
N THR A 79 -6.50 6.71 4.08
CA THR A 79 -5.68 7.94 4.12
C THR A 79 -4.27 7.75 3.56
N ALA A 80 -3.90 6.51 3.20
CA ALA A 80 -2.61 6.21 2.60
C ALA A 80 -2.45 6.97 1.28
N LYS A 81 -1.34 7.71 1.13
CA LYS A 81 -1.06 8.44 -0.11
C LYS A 81 -0.81 7.50 -1.27
N ASN A 82 -0.22 6.35 -0.97
CA ASN A 82 0.14 5.33 -1.93
C ASN A 82 1.05 5.88 -3.05
N GLU A 83 1.91 6.84 -2.72
CA GLU A 83 2.83 7.52 -3.63
C GLU A 83 4.24 6.92 -3.51
N CYS A 84 4.98 6.93 -4.60
CA CYS A 84 6.36 6.44 -4.65
C CYS A 84 7.20 7.13 -5.72
N LYS A 85 8.53 7.03 -5.58
CA LYS A 85 9.48 7.41 -6.62
C LYS A 85 10.21 6.20 -7.21
N LYS A 86 10.27 5.11 -6.45
CA LYS A 86 10.89 3.82 -6.83
C LYS A 86 10.25 2.69 -6.02
N ASP A 87 10.42 1.46 -6.50
CA ASP A 87 9.85 0.25 -5.87
C ASP A 87 10.18 0.14 -4.38
N ALA A 88 11.39 0.56 -3.98
CA ALA A 88 11.85 0.51 -2.60
C ALA A 88 11.08 1.44 -1.63
N ASP A 89 10.31 2.39 -2.16
CA ASP A 89 9.41 3.29 -1.41
C ASP A 89 8.06 2.64 -1.13
N CYS A 90 7.78 1.49 -1.75
CA CYS A 90 6.56 0.72 -1.58
C CYS A 90 6.78 -0.43 -0.59
N GLY A 91 5.69 -0.88 0.03
CA GLY A 91 5.70 -1.99 0.96
C GLY A 91 4.36 -2.70 0.98
N CYS A 92 4.38 -4.01 1.26
CA CYS A 92 3.14 -4.75 1.41
C CYS A 92 2.61 -4.65 2.83
N PHE A 93 1.30 -4.77 2.95
CA PHE A 93 0.64 -5.03 4.22
C PHE A 93 -0.03 -6.42 4.16
N PRO A 94 -0.03 -7.16 5.27
CA PRO A 94 -0.61 -8.48 5.32
C PRO A 94 -2.14 -8.41 5.23
N ALA A 95 -2.74 -9.52 4.82
CA ALA A 95 -4.19 -9.71 4.87
C ALA A 95 -4.71 -9.65 6.32
N GLN A 96 -6.04 -9.78 6.47
CA GLN A 96 -6.78 -10.21 7.67
C GLN A 96 -7.53 -9.13 8.46
N LEU A 97 -7.16 -7.86 8.35
CA LEU A 97 -7.76 -6.80 9.17
C LEU A 97 -8.62 -5.78 8.42
N SER A 98 -8.45 -5.62 7.12
CA SER A 98 -9.24 -4.65 6.36
C SER A 98 -10.68 -5.13 6.19
N LYS A 99 -11.67 -4.26 6.46
CA LYS A 99 -13.08 -4.48 6.07
C LYS A 99 -13.39 -3.93 4.68
N ILE A 100 -12.46 -3.20 4.07
CA ILE A 100 -12.61 -2.63 2.74
C ILE A 100 -12.50 -3.75 1.68
N PRO A 101 -13.52 -3.93 0.80
CA PRO A 101 -13.49 -4.95 -0.24
C PRO A 101 -12.26 -4.82 -1.14
N GLY A 102 -11.54 -5.92 -1.34
CA GLY A 102 -10.34 -5.98 -2.19
C GLY A 102 -9.03 -5.69 -1.47
N ASN A 103 -9.10 -5.18 -0.23
CA ASN A 103 -7.94 -4.95 0.65
C ASN A 103 -7.85 -5.96 1.81
N ASP A 104 -8.90 -6.75 2.03
CA ASP A 104 -9.02 -7.79 3.04
C ASP A 104 -7.95 -8.89 2.88
N CYS A 105 -7.48 -9.11 1.65
CA CYS A 105 -6.41 -10.05 1.31
C CYS A 105 -5.00 -9.45 1.25
N GLY A 106 -4.82 -8.26 1.81
CA GLY A 106 -3.53 -7.59 1.83
C GLY A 106 -3.26 -6.88 0.50
N GLY A 107 -2.26 -6.02 0.52
CA GLY A 107 -2.04 -5.10 -0.58
C GLY A 107 -0.68 -4.46 -0.54
N VAL A 108 -0.50 -3.46 -1.40
CA VAL A 108 0.70 -2.64 -1.48
C VAL A 108 0.32 -1.19 -1.20
N VAL A 109 1.09 -0.54 -0.34
CA VAL A 109 0.99 0.90 -0.04
C VAL A 109 2.39 1.49 0.02
N ASP A 110 2.49 2.79 0.28
CA ASP A 110 3.78 3.41 0.61
C ASP A 110 4.39 2.78 1.87
N LYS A 111 5.72 2.69 1.92
CA LYS A 111 6.46 1.97 2.96
C LYS A 111 6.25 2.53 4.36
N ALA A 112 5.93 3.82 4.49
CA ALA A 112 5.67 4.41 5.79
C ALA A 112 4.32 3.91 6.34
N THR A 113 3.29 3.90 5.49
CA THR A 113 1.98 3.34 5.80
C THR A 113 2.07 1.83 6.06
N SER A 114 2.79 1.08 5.23
CA SER A 114 2.89 -0.39 5.38
C SER A 114 3.45 -0.79 6.75
N LYS A 115 4.47 -0.07 7.26
CA LYS A 115 5.04 -0.30 8.59
C LYS A 115 4.05 -0.05 9.74
N LYS A 116 3.19 0.95 9.59
CA LYS A 116 2.15 1.27 10.58
C LYS A 116 1.06 0.20 10.58
N LEU A 117 0.63 -0.24 9.40
CA LEU A 117 -0.32 -1.36 9.24
C LEU A 117 0.23 -2.65 9.87
N ASP A 118 1.51 -2.96 9.66
CA ASP A 118 2.19 -4.09 10.30
C ASP A 118 2.16 -4.04 11.83
N ALA A 119 2.27 -2.83 12.41
CA ALA A 119 2.19 -2.66 13.85
C ALA A 119 0.77 -2.94 14.37
N LEU A 120 -0.26 -2.44 13.68
CA LEU A 120 -1.66 -2.71 13.98
C LEU A 120 -1.98 -4.21 13.86
N VAL A 121 -1.42 -4.91 12.87
CA VAL A 121 -1.60 -6.36 12.72
C VAL A 121 -1.00 -7.13 13.88
N LYS A 122 0.21 -6.75 14.31
CA LYS A 122 0.84 -7.36 15.49
C LYS A 122 0.04 -7.10 16.76
N ASP A 123 -0.55 -5.92 16.90
CA ASP A 123 -1.38 -5.59 18.05
C ASP A 123 -2.71 -6.34 18.03
N ALA A 124 -3.40 -6.37 16.89
CA ALA A 124 -4.61 -7.16 16.68
C ALA A 124 -4.39 -8.64 17.02
N LYS A 125 -3.27 -9.22 16.56
CA LYS A 125 -2.91 -10.61 16.86
C LYS A 125 -2.69 -10.84 18.36
N LYS A 126 -2.06 -9.91 19.06
CA LYS A 126 -1.87 -10.00 20.53
C LYS A 126 -3.20 -9.95 21.28
N ASN A 127 -4.16 -9.19 20.76
CA ASN A 127 -5.50 -9.05 21.35
C ASN A 127 -6.50 -10.13 20.90
N GLY A 128 -6.05 -11.14 20.15
CA GLY A 128 -6.92 -12.24 19.69
C GLY A 128 -7.95 -11.82 18.64
N CYS A 129 -7.70 -10.72 17.92
CA CYS A 129 -8.57 -10.29 16.84
C CYS A 129 -8.47 -11.31 15.69
N GLY A 130 -9.59 -11.95 15.37
CA GLY A 130 -9.67 -13.01 14.38
C GLY A 130 -9.41 -12.51 12.96
N THR A 131 -8.93 -13.41 12.11
CA THR A 131 -8.78 -13.19 10.68
C THR A 131 -10.12 -13.24 9.99
N MET A 132 -10.48 -12.21 9.21
CA MET A 132 -11.82 -12.12 8.63
C MET A 132 -11.98 -12.71 7.22
N ALA A 133 -10.89 -12.88 6.47
CA ALA A 133 -10.95 -13.35 5.08
C ALA A 133 -10.11 -14.61 4.85
N GLN A 134 -10.66 -15.53 4.06
CA GLN A 134 -9.88 -16.61 3.44
C GLN A 134 -9.34 -16.08 2.11
N CYS A 135 -8.03 -15.93 2.04
CA CYS A 135 -7.35 -15.32 0.90
C CYS A 135 -6.47 -16.34 0.22
N ASP A 136 -6.43 -16.28 -1.11
CA ASP A 136 -5.45 -17.04 -1.88
C ASP A 136 -4.02 -16.63 -1.50
N PRO A 137 -3.08 -17.57 -1.51
CA PRO A 137 -1.68 -17.25 -1.33
C PRO A 137 -1.22 -16.29 -2.44
N TRP A 138 -0.53 -15.23 -2.07
CA TRP A 138 0.03 -14.27 -3.01
C TRP A 138 1.44 -13.88 -2.62
N THR A 139 2.26 -13.57 -3.63
CA THR A 139 3.63 -13.08 -3.41
C THR A 139 3.61 -11.57 -3.36
N CYS A 140 4.16 -11.02 -2.28
CA CYS A 140 4.39 -9.59 -2.14
C CYS A 140 5.55 -9.15 -3.03
N GLU A 141 5.24 -8.54 -4.16
CA GLU A 141 6.21 -7.87 -5.05
C GLU A 141 5.76 -6.44 -5.31
N PRO A 142 6.07 -5.47 -4.42
CA PRO A 142 5.61 -4.10 -4.61
C PRO A 142 6.41 -3.41 -5.71
N ILE A 143 5.73 -2.73 -6.63
CA ILE A 143 6.34 -1.93 -7.69
C ILE A 143 5.86 -0.48 -7.60
N CYS A 144 6.68 0.44 -8.08
CA CYS A 144 6.33 1.84 -8.26
C CYS A 144 6.05 2.11 -9.74
N GLU A 145 4.79 2.31 -10.08
CA GLU A 145 4.34 2.55 -11.44
C GLU A 145 3.49 3.81 -11.48
N GLU A 146 3.83 4.72 -12.38
CA GLU A 146 3.16 6.03 -12.53
C GLU A 146 3.13 6.85 -11.21
N GLY A 147 4.18 6.71 -10.39
CA GLY A 147 4.30 7.39 -9.10
C GLY A 147 3.40 6.81 -7.99
N ARG A 148 2.82 5.63 -8.21
CA ARG A 148 1.90 4.94 -7.29
C ARG A 148 2.41 3.55 -6.95
N CYS A 149 2.25 3.13 -5.69
CA CYS A 149 2.60 1.75 -5.34
C CYS A 149 1.52 0.78 -5.78
N GLN A 150 1.94 -0.30 -6.44
CA GLN A 150 1.07 -1.34 -6.99
C GLN A 150 1.64 -2.73 -6.69
N LYS A 151 0.78 -3.76 -6.82
CA LYS A 151 1.23 -5.17 -6.85
C LYS A 151 1.91 -5.43 -8.18
N GLY A 152 3.16 -5.87 -8.14
CA GLY A 152 3.94 -6.33 -9.29
C GLY A 152 3.53 -7.74 -9.74
N PRO A 153 4.03 -8.14 -10.90
CA PRO A 153 3.44 -7.81 -12.20
C PRO A 153 2.11 -8.52 -12.43
N ARG A 154 1.13 -7.79 -12.99
CA ARG A 154 0.22 -8.38 -13.98
C ARG A 154 1.04 -8.60 -15.24
N GLU A 155 0.97 -9.78 -15.84
CA GLU A 155 1.76 -10.16 -17.03
C GLU A 155 1.96 -8.96 -17.97
N LYS A 156 3.22 -8.58 -18.25
CA LYS A 156 3.51 -7.58 -19.27
C LYS A 156 2.92 -8.12 -20.58
N LYS A 157 1.76 -7.62 -21.02
CA LYS A 157 1.25 -7.88 -22.37
C LYS A 157 2.33 -7.40 -23.33
N LYS A 158 3.06 -8.35 -23.91
CA LYS A 158 4.00 -8.13 -25.00
C LYS A 158 3.24 -7.82 -26.28
#